data_AF-A0A6I1EWR3-F1
#
_entry.id   AF-A0A6I1EWR3-F1
#
_cell.length_a   1.000
_cell.length_b   1.000
_cell.length_c   1.000
_cell.angle_alpha   90.00
_cell.angle_beta   90.00
_cell.angle_gamma   90.00
#
_symmetry.space_group_name_H-M   'P 1'
#
loop_
_entity.id
_entity.type
_entity.pdbx_description
1 polymer ?
#
loop_
_entity_poly.entity_id
_entity_poly.type
_entity_poly.pdbx_seq_one_letter_code
_entity_poly.pdbx_strand_id
1 'polypeptide(L)'
;MHAIKSSTAAVTLDDMKRLMESVIDLRTAIGRDIIHGRMNGDDTDVIVENILGDVAVLLVSNWAHNFFPEAFIQRSLGEPQFADDDDSAMQEAYLNEGF
;
A
#
# COMPACT_ATOMS: atom_id res chain seq x y z
N MET A 1 -10.13 33.05 16.15
CA MET A 1 -10.69 32.32 14.99
C MET A 1 -9.51 31.98 14.09
N HIS A 2 -8.95 30.78 14.21
CA HIS A 2 -7.90 30.33 13.28
C HIS A 2 -8.57 30.06 11.93
N ALA A 3 -8.22 30.83 10.90
CA ALA A 3 -8.64 30.51 9.55
C ALA A 3 -8.06 29.13 9.20
N ILE A 4 -8.94 28.16 8.97
CA ILE A 4 -8.56 26.91 8.31
C ILE A 4 -8.09 27.34 6.92
N LYS A 5 -6.78 27.27 6.66
CA LYS A 5 -6.23 27.50 5.32
C LYS A 5 -6.76 26.36 4.44
N SER A 6 -7.77 26.63 3.62
CA SER A 6 -8.19 25.67 2.59
C SER A 6 -7.11 25.63 1.51
N SER A 7 -6.53 24.45 1.28
CA SER A 7 -5.73 24.19 0.09
C SER A 7 -6.60 23.53 -0.99
N THR A 8 -6.42 23.94 -2.23
CA THR A 8 -7.08 23.33 -3.40
C THR A 8 -6.00 22.80 -4.32
N ALA A 9 -6.10 21.52 -4.69
CA ALA A 9 -5.25 20.89 -5.68
C ALA A 9 -6.05 20.64 -6.97
N ALA A 10 -5.46 20.95 -8.13
CA ALA A 10 -6.04 20.59 -9.42
C ALA A 10 -5.62 19.16 -9.77
N VAL A 11 -6.58 18.30 -10.09
CA VAL A 11 -6.35 16.92 -10.51
C VAL A 11 -6.52 16.83 -12.03
N THR A 12 -5.53 16.26 -12.71
CA THR A 12 -5.54 16.05 -14.15
C THR A 12 -5.98 14.63 -14.51
N LEU A 13 -6.29 14.39 -15.79
CA LEU A 13 -6.56 13.04 -16.28
C LEU A 13 -5.36 12.10 -16.11
N ASP A 14 -4.14 12.61 -16.28
CA ASP A 14 -2.93 11.80 -16.16
C ASP A 14 -2.65 11.43 -14.70
N ASP A 15 -3.00 12.31 -13.75
CA ASP A 15 -3.03 11.92 -12.35
C ASP A 15 -3.97 10.73 -12.19
N MET A 16 -5.22 10.81 -12.67
CA MET A 16 -6.20 9.72 -12.49
C MET A 16 -5.73 8.39 -13.08
N LYS A 17 -4.97 8.42 -14.20
CA LYS A 17 -4.34 7.21 -14.76
C LYS A 17 -3.29 6.63 -13.82
N ARG A 18 -2.42 7.47 -13.23
CA ARG A 18 -1.42 7.02 -12.26
C ARG A 18 -2.07 6.41 -11.02
N LEU A 19 -3.18 6.97 -10.54
CA LEU A 19 -3.94 6.36 -9.43
C LEU A 19 -4.40 4.93 -9.78
N MET A 20 -4.94 4.75 -10.99
CA MET A 20 -5.40 3.44 -11.45
C MET A 20 -4.23 2.46 -11.62
N GLU A 21 -3.07 2.92 -12.07
CA GLU A 21 -1.85 2.11 -12.15
C GLU A 21 -1.38 1.68 -10.75
N SER A 22 -1.44 2.56 -9.74
CA SER A 22 -1.09 2.22 -8.36
C SER A 22 -1.99 1.15 -7.71
N VAL A 23 -3.20 0.92 -8.24
CA VAL A 23 -4.07 -0.19 -7.80
C VAL A 23 -3.49 -1.55 -8.20
N ILE A 24 -2.67 -1.62 -9.25
CA ILE A 24 -2.01 -2.87 -9.66
C ILE A 24 -1.00 -3.29 -8.58
N ASP A 25 -0.19 -2.35 -8.09
CA ASP A 25 0.77 -2.61 -7.02
C ASP A 25 0.06 -3.02 -5.72
N LEU A 26 -1.12 -2.46 -5.47
CA LEU A 26 -1.94 -2.81 -4.30
C LEU A 26 -2.41 -4.27 -4.34
N ARG A 27 -2.72 -4.84 -5.53
CA ARG A 27 -3.05 -6.26 -5.64
C ARG A 27 -1.90 -7.12 -5.13
N THR A 28 -0.67 -6.78 -5.50
CA THR A 28 0.51 -7.55 -5.09
C THR A 28 0.72 -7.49 -3.59
N ALA A 29 0.63 -6.28 -3.02
CA ALA A 29 0.81 -6.04 -1.59
C ALA A 29 -0.24 -6.82 -0.75
N ILE A 30 -1.53 -6.73 -1.12
CA ILE A 30 -2.62 -7.48 -0.49
C ILE A 30 -2.40 -9.00 -0.56
N GLY A 31 -1.91 -9.50 -1.70
CA GLY A 31 -1.61 -10.93 -1.83
C GLY A 31 -0.57 -11.41 -0.84
N ARG A 32 0.50 -10.62 -0.66
CA ARG A 32 1.56 -10.90 0.32
C ARG A 32 1.02 -10.88 1.74
N ASP A 33 0.22 -9.89 2.12
CA ASP A 33 -0.42 -9.83 3.45
C ASP A 33 -1.25 -11.09 3.76
N ILE A 34 -2.03 -11.56 2.78
CA ILE A 34 -2.86 -12.75 2.93
C ILE A 34 -1.99 -14.00 3.11
N ILE A 35 -0.95 -14.16 2.30
CA ILE A 35 -0.06 -15.33 2.36
C ILE A 35 0.71 -15.33 3.67
N HIS A 36 1.30 -14.19 4.02
CA HIS A 36 2.06 -14.00 5.25
C HIS A 36 1.22 -14.33 6.47
N GLY A 37 0.04 -13.72 6.59
CA GLY A 37 -0.86 -13.98 7.71
C GLY A 37 -1.34 -15.43 7.77
N ARG A 38 -1.59 -16.08 6.63
CA ARG A 38 -1.92 -17.52 6.60
C ARG A 38 -0.79 -18.41 7.07
N MET A 39 0.46 -18.08 6.71
CA MET A 39 1.63 -18.88 7.09
C MET A 39 1.99 -18.69 8.57
N ASN A 40 1.79 -17.49 9.10
CA ASN A 40 2.04 -17.17 10.50
C ASN A 40 0.88 -17.54 11.43
N GLY A 41 -0.27 -17.92 10.87
CA GLY A 41 -1.46 -18.27 11.64
C GLY A 41 -2.10 -17.05 12.29
N ASP A 42 -1.98 -15.89 11.65
CA ASP A 42 -2.55 -14.63 12.11
C ASP A 42 -4.07 -14.67 12.07
N ASP A 43 -4.68 -13.97 13.03
CA ASP A 43 -6.12 -13.79 13.05
C ASP A 43 -6.56 -12.97 11.83
N THR A 44 -7.78 -13.24 11.35
CA THR A 44 -8.35 -12.53 10.20
C THR A 44 -8.36 -11.01 10.39
N ASP A 45 -8.58 -10.54 11.62
CA ASP A 45 -8.57 -9.11 11.94
C ASP A 45 -7.18 -8.49 11.71
N VAL A 46 -6.09 -9.21 12.01
CA VAL A 46 -4.72 -8.74 11.78
C VAL A 46 -4.44 -8.63 10.27
N ILE A 47 -4.84 -9.64 9.50
CA ILE A 47 -4.69 -9.63 8.03
C ILE A 47 -5.46 -8.46 7.43
N VAL A 48 -6.68 -8.19 7.91
CA VAL A 48 -7.49 -7.07 7.45
C VAL A 48 -6.82 -5.73 7.77
N GLU A 49 -6.28 -5.56 8.97
CA GLU A 49 -5.57 -4.32 9.35
C GLU A 49 -4.32 -4.08 8.50
N ASN A 50 -3.54 -5.12 8.18
CA ASN A 50 -2.39 -4.99 7.27
C ASN A 50 -2.84 -4.51 5.87
N ILE A 51 -3.86 -5.14 5.30
CA ILE A 51 -4.44 -4.76 4.01
C ILE A 51 -4.94 -3.31 4.03
N LEU A 52 -5.61 -2.88 5.10
CA LEU A 52 -6.09 -1.51 5.24
C LEU A 52 -4.92 -0.51 5.38
N GLY A 53 -3.84 -0.91 6.04
CA GLY A 53 -2.58 -0.17 6.09
C GLY A 53 -2.01 0.07 4.68
N ASP A 54 -1.93 -0.98 3.88
CA ASP A 54 -1.43 -0.92 2.51
C ASP A 54 -2.29 -0.03 1.61
N VAL A 55 -3.61 -0.15 1.73
CA VAL A 55 -4.58 0.74 1.04
C VAL A 55 -4.34 2.20 1.44
N ALA A 56 -4.18 2.49 2.73
CA ALA A 56 -3.98 3.85 3.23
C ALA A 56 -2.64 4.46 2.77
N VAL A 57 -1.59 3.64 2.66
CA VAL A 57 -0.28 4.07 2.17
C VAL A 57 -0.33 4.28 0.65
N LEU A 58 -0.69 3.26 -0.12
CA LEU A 58 -0.63 3.30 -1.59
C LEU A 58 -1.66 4.24 -2.21
N LEU A 59 -2.92 4.18 -1.78
CA LEU A 59 -3.97 4.96 -2.44
C LEU A 59 -4.14 6.35 -1.86
N VAL A 60 -3.95 6.52 -0.56
CA VAL A 60 -4.22 7.80 0.09
C VAL A 60 -2.94 8.62 0.23
N SER A 61 -1.88 8.05 0.83
CA SER A 61 -0.67 8.82 1.12
C SER A 61 0.17 9.11 -0.12
N ASN A 62 0.45 8.11 -0.97
CA ASN A 62 1.22 8.33 -2.20
C ASN A 62 0.48 9.23 -3.20
N TRP A 63 -0.84 9.07 -3.29
CA TRP A 63 -1.66 9.95 -4.11
C TRP A 63 -1.63 11.39 -3.61
N ALA A 64 -1.84 11.59 -2.30
CA ALA A 64 -1.81 12.92 -1.69
C ALA A 64 -0.42 13.57 -1.78
N HIS A 65 0.66 12.79 -1.75
CA HIS A 65 2.03 13.28 -1.94
C HIS A 65 2.21 14.04 -3.26
N ASN A 66 1.53 13.63 -4.34
CA ASN A 66 1.60 14.33 -5.63
C ASN A 66 1.10 15.78 -5.56
N PHE A 67 0.23 16.09 -4.60
CA PHE A 67 -0.38 17.41 -4.43
C PHE A 67 0.17 18.16 -3.21
N PHE A 68 0.58 17.43 -2.18
CA PHE A 68 1.01 17.97 -0.89
C PHE A 68 2.26 17.23 -0.38
N PRO A 69 3.40 17.33 -1.09
CA PRO A 69 4.59 16.51 -0.82
C PRO A 69 5.25 16.79 0.53
N GLU A 70 5.03 17.97 1.10
CA GLU A 70 5.51 18.37 2.44
C GLU A 70 4.69 17.71 3.57
N ALA A 71 3.45 17.28 3.28
CA ALA A 71 2.51 16.75 4.27
C ALA A 71 2.37 15.23 4.24
N PHE A 72 2.74 14.59 3.13
CA PHE A 72 2.65 13.14 2.94
C PHE A 72 3.99 12.63 2.45
N ILE A 73 4.42 11.46 2.91
CA ILE A 73 5.65 10.81 2.46
C ILE A 73 5.28 9.72 1.47
N GLN A 74 5.85 9.75 0.27
CA GLN A 74 5.71 8.67 -0.69
C GLN A 74 6.44 7.42 -0.21
N ARG A 75 5.79 6.25 -0.30
CA ARG A 75 6.35 4.95 0.06
C ARG A 75 6.13 3.93 -1.04
N SER A 76 7.12 3.08 -1.29
CA SER A 76 6.96 1.91 -2.15
C SER A 76 6.50 0.72 -1.31
N LEU A 77 5.55 -0.07 -1.81
CA LEU A 77 5.20 -1.39 -1.25
C LEU A 77 5.82 -2.54 -2.07
N GLY A 78 6.66 -2.21 -3.06
CA GLY A 78 7.46 -3.20 -3.77
C GLY A 78 8.68 -3.67 -2.97
N GLU A 79 8.95 -3.05 -1.81
CA GLU A 79 10.00 -3.45 -0.88
C GLU A 79 9.47 -4.45 0.16
N PRO A 80 10.34 -5.24 0.80
CA PRO A 80 9.98 -6.10 1.92
C PRO A 80 9.19 -5.32 2.99
N GLN A 81 8.00 -5.82 3.31
CA GLN A 81 7.08 -5.25 4.30
C GLN A 81 7.20 -5.98 5.65
N PHE A 82 7.62 -7.24 5.62
CA PHE A 82 7.78 -8.08 6.79
C PHE A 82 9.25 -8.50 6.97
N ALA A 83 9.64 -8.77 8.22
CA ALA A 83 11.03 -9.09 8.56
C ALA A 83 11.52 -10.43 7.95
N ASP A 84 10.59 -11.30 7.62
CA ASP A 84 10.75 -12.64 7.07
C ASP A 84 10.40 -12.72 5.57
N ASP A 85 10.17 -11.59 4.89
CA ASP A 85 9.90 -11.61 3.46
C ASP A 85 11.04 -12.24 2.65
N ASP A 86 12.28 -12.10 3.10
CA ASP A 86 13.45 -12.69 2.46
C ASP A 86 13.66 -14.19 2.80
N ASP A 87 12.84 -14.76 3.70
CA ASP A 87 12.93 -16.17 4.03
C ASP A 87 12.53 -17.04 2.82
N SER A 88 13.31 -18.10 2.57
CA SER A 88 13.11 -18.94 1.39
C SER A 88 11.71 -19.57 1.32
N ALA A 89 11.12 -19.86 2.47
CA ALA A 89 9.75 -20.38 2.56
C ALA A 89 8.69 -19.33 2.20
N MET A 90 8.89 -18.06 2.60
CA MET A 90 7.99 -16.97 2.20
C MET A 90 8.08 -16.70 0.70
N GLN A 91 9.30 -16.59 0.18
CA GLN A 91 9.52 -16.37 -1.25
C GLN A 91 8.90 -17.47 -2.12
N GLU A 92 9.04 -18.74 -1.71
CA GLU A 92 8.39 -19.86 -2.40
C GLU A 92 6.86 -19.77 -2.33
N ALA A 93 6.29 -19.37 -1.19
CA ALA A 93 4.84 -19.21 -1.06
C ALA A 93 4.29 -18.08 -1.95
N TYR A 94 4.96 -16.93 -2.00
CA TYR A 94 4.60 -15.82 -2.89
C TYR A 94 4.63 -16.27 -4.36
N LEU A 95 5.73 -16.90 -4.79
CA LEU A 95 5.86 -17.44 -6.15
C LEU A 95 4.76 -18.46 -6.50
N ASN A 96 4.44 -19.37 -5.58
CA ASN A 96 3.43 -20.41 -5.80
C ASN A 96 2.01 -19.86 -5.92
N GLU A 97 1.70 -18.75 -5.26
CA GLU A 97 0.39 -18.09 -5.34
C GLU A 97 0.35 -16.91 -6.34
N GLY A 98 1.50 -16.56 -6.94
CA GLY A 98 1.60 -15.57 -8.03
C GLY A 98 1.76 -14.11 -7.56
N PHE A 99 2.58 -13.89 -6.52
CA PHE A 99 2.85 -12.60 -5.87
C PHE A 99 4.36 -12.33 -5.65
#